data_AF-A0AAV1YR69-F1
#
_entry.id   AF-A0AAV1YR69-F1
#
_cell.length_a   1.000
_cell.length_b   1.000
_cell.length_c   1.000
_cell.angle_alpha   90.00
_cell.angle_beta   90.00
_cell.angle_gamma   90.00
#
_symmetry.space_group_name_H-M   'P 1'
#
loop_
_entity.id
_entity.type
_entity.pdbx_description
1 polymer ?
#
loop_
_entity_poly.entity_id
_entity_poly.type
_entity_poly.pdbx_seq_one_letter_code
_entity_poly.pdbx_strand_id
1 'polypeptide(L)'
;MVKNSLGNFCVFLGLVSLIHAAYSAAQHRAYLRLIEQTFEYLPCDIVAQTILSLFLTIFGVTVISGDFKEIRAVTELENKSYEVFGNRPSFYAFSHRGRVLSSVYSQGNL
;
A
#
# COMPACT_ATOMS: atom_id res chain seq x y z
N MET A 1 -2.92 -10.75 0.22
CA MET A 1 -2.71 -9.33 -0.12
C MET A 1 -4.05 -8.63 0.03
N VAL A 2 -4.34 -8.12 1.23
CA VAL A 2 -5.59 -7.39 1.48
C VAL A 2 -5.51 -6.09 0.67
N LYS A 3 -6.44 -5.88 -0.26
CA LYS A 3 -6.56 -4.59 -0.95
C LYS A 3 -7.11 -3.60 0.08
N ASN A 4 -6.24 -2.81 0.70
CA ASN A 4 -6.66 -1.73 1.61
C ASN A 4 -7.20 -0.54 0.80
N SER A 5 -8.34 -0.78 0.14
CA SER A 5 -9.05 0.20 -0.69
C SER A 5 -9.44 1.44 0.10
N LEU A 6 -9.76 1.26 1.39
CA LEU A 6 -10.08 2.35 2.30
C LEU A 6 -8.88 3.26 2.57
N GLY A 7 -7.71 2.68 2.89
CA GLY A 7 -6.49 3.46 3.14
C GLY A 7 -6.09 4.28 1.91
N ASN A 8 -6.13 3.66 0.73
CA ASN A 8 -5.86 4.35 -0.55
C ASN A 8 -6.82 5.52 -0.79
N PHE A 9 -8.11 5.33 -0.49
CA PHE A 9 -9.12 6.38 -0.60
C PHE A 9 -8.88 7.52 0.39
N CYS A 10 -8.57 7.20 1.65
CA CYS A 10 -8.23 8.20 2.67
C CYS A 10 -6.99 9.02 2.30
N VAL A 11 -5.93 8.39 1.78
CA VAL A 11 -4.73 9.09 1.30
C VAL A 11 -5.07 9.99 0.11
N PHE A 12 -5.84 9.48 -0.86
CA PHE A 12 -6.25 10.28 -2.01
C PHE A 12 -7.04 11.53 -1.59
N LEU A 13 -8.06 11.37 -0.75
CA LEU A 13 -8.84 12.49 -0.21
C LEU A 13 -7.99 13.45 0.62
N GLY A 14 -7.10 12.93 1.46
CA GLY A 14 -6.17 13.73 2.26
C GLY A 14 -5.26 14.59 1.39
N LEU A 15 -4.68 14.03 0.33
CA LEU A 15 -3.83 14.76 -0.61
C LEU A 15 -4.61 15.80 -1.41
N VAL A 16 -5.80 15.48 -1.92
CA VAL A 16 -6.65 16.46 -2.63
C VAL A 16 -7.03 17.61 -1.71
N SER A 17 -7.42 17.32 -0.47
CA SER A 17 -7.76 18.34 0.54
C SER A 17 -6.55 19.21 0.91
N LEU A 18 -5.36 18.62 0.99
CA LEU A 18 -4.11 19.34 1.26
C LEU A 18 -3.71 20.25 0.10
N ILE A 19 -3.85 19.78 -1.14
CA ILE A 19 -3.64 20.61 -2.34
C ILE A 19 -4.62 21.78 -2.37
N HIS A 20 -5.88 21.54 -2.01
CA HIS A 20 -6.88 22.61 -1.91
C HIS A 20 -6.47 23.65 -0.86
N ALA A 21 -6.05 23.22 0.33
CA ALA A 21 -5.58 24.14 1.38
C ALA A 21 -4.34 24.94 0.94
N ALA A 22 -3.40 24.30 0.24
CA ALA A 22 -2.22 24.95 -0.32
C ALA A 22 -2.59 26.00 -1.38
N TYR A 23 -3.55 25.68 -2.27
CA TYR A 23 -4.07 26.63 -3.25
C TYR A 23 -4.73 27.83 -2.56
N SER A 24 -5.58 27.60 -1.56
CA SER A 24 -6.22 28.66 -0.78
C SER A 24 -5.19 29.56 -0.07
N ALA A 25 -4.13 28.98 0.51
CA ALA A 25 -3.07 29.75 1.16
C ALA A 25 -2.26 30.58 0.14
N ALA A 26 -1.94 30.01 -1.02
CA ALA A 26 -1.23 30.72 -2.08
C ALA A 26 -2.06 31.86 -2.66
N GLN A 27 -3.35 31.62 -2.91
CA GLN A 27 -4.28 32.64 -3.38
C GLN A 27 -4.45 33.75 -2.35
N HIS A 28 -4.59 33.44 -1.07
CA HIS A 28 -4.70 34.44 -0.01
C HIS A 28 -3.47 35.35 0.04
N ARG A 29 -2.26 34.77 -0.06
CA ARG A 29 -1.02 35.56 -0.16
C ARG A 29 -0.94 36.42 -1.41
N ALA A 30 -1.37 35.90 -2.56
CA ALA A 30 -1.41 36.67 -3.80
C ALA A 30 -2.41 37.82 -3.71
N TYR A 31 -3.58 37.59 -3.10
CA TYR A 31 -4.60 38.59 -2.88
C TYR A 31 -4.10 39.74 -2.00
N LEU A 32 -3.46 39.46 -0.87
CA LEU A 32 -2.91 40.49 0.03
C LEU A 32 -1.86 41.36 -0.68
N ARG A 33 -1.02 40.75 -1.53
CA ARG A 33 -0.05 41.50 -2.35
C ARG A 33 -0.74 42.46 -3.34
N LEU A 34 -1.87 42.05 -3.92
CA LEU A 34 -2.63 42.86 -4.88
C LEU A 34 -3.29 44.07 -4.23
N ILE A 35 -3.77 43.91 -2.98
CA ILE A 35 -4.39 45.01 -2.23
C ILE A 35 -3.39 45.80 -1.38
N GLU A 36 -2.08 45.57 -1.58
CA GLU A 36 -0.98 46.20 -0.86
C GLU A 36 -1.06 46.08 0.66
N GLN A 37 -1.74 45.05 1.17
CA GLN A 37 -1.82 44.78 2.60
C GLN A 37 -0.70 43.86 3.07
N THR A 38 -0.25 44.09 4.30
CA THR A 38 0.79 43.28 4.94
C THR A 38 0.22 41.92 5.34
N PHE A 39 0.99 40.86 5.10
CA PHE A 39 0.65 39.51 5.56
C PHE A 39 0.92 39.40 7.06
N GLU A 40 -0.12 39.40 7.88
CA GLU A 40 0.03 39.20 9.33
C GLU A 40 -0.20 37.74 9.73
N TYR A 41 -1.34 37.16 9.35
CA TYR A 41 -1.73 35.81 9.76
C TYR A 41 -2.46 35.08 8.63
N LEU A 42 -2.42 33.74 8.67
CA LEU A 42 -3.22 32.91 7.80
C LEU A 42 -4.62 32.70 8.41
N PRO A 43 -5.70 32.76 7.62
CA PRO A 43 -7.05 32.48 8.09
C PRO A 43 -7.14 31.12 8.80
N CYS A 44 -7.84 31.08 9.94
CA CYS A 44 -7.93 29.93 10.83
C CYS A 44 -8.54 28.69 10.13
N ASP A 45 -9.47 28.91 9.21
CA ASP A 45 -10.07 27.90 8.35
C ASP A 45 -9.03 27.16 7.49
N ILE A 46 -8.11 27.88 6.84
CA ILE A 46 -7.05 27.27 6.02
C ILE A 46 -6.09 26.46 6.91
N VAL A 47 -5.76 26.98 8.09
CA VAL A 47 -4.91 26.27 9.07
C VAL A 47 -5.60 24.98 9.53
N ALA A 48 -6.87 25.06 9.92
CA ALA A 48 -7.64 23.90 10.35
C ALA A 48 -7.78 22.85 9.23
N GLN A 49 -8.05 23.26 7.99
CA GLN A 49 -8.11 22.36 6.84
C GLN A 49 -6.76 21.67 6.57
N THR A 50 -5.65 22.40 6.70
CA THR A 50 -4.30 21.84 6.53
C THR A 50 -3.99 20.80 7.60
N ILE A 51 -4.33 21.08 8.87
CA ILE A 51 -4.12 20.14 9.98
C ILE A 51 -4.99 18.88 9.81
N LEU A 52 -6.27 19.04 9.47
CA LEU A 52 -7.19 17.92 9.25
C LEU A 52 -6.75 17.04 8.07
N SER A 53 -6.36 17.66 6.94
CA SER A 53 -5.87 16.92 5.77
C SER A 53 -4.54 16.18 6.05
N LEU A 54 -3.65 16.76 6.87
CA LEU A 54 -2.44 16.08 7.34
C LEU A 54 -2.78 14.83 8.16
N PHE A 55 -3.64 14.96 9.19
CA PHE A 55 -4.04 13.81 10.01
C PHE A 55 -4.74 12.72 9.21
N LEU A 56 -5.61 13.10 8.26
CA LEU A 56 -6.29 12.15 7.38
C LEU A 56 -5.29 11.38 6.51
N THR A 57 -4.26 12.06 6.00
CA THR A 57 -3.20 11.44 5.19
C THR A 57 -2.35 10.48 6.02
N ILE A 58 -1.93 10.90 7.22
CA ILE A 58 -1.17 10.04 8.16
C ILE A 58 -1.97 8.79 8.50
N PHE A 59 -3.26 8.94 8.81
CA PHE A 59 -4.15 7.82 9.08
C PHE A 59 -4.25 6.87 7.87
N GLY A 60 -4.47 7.41 6.67
CA GLY A 60 -4.55 6.62 5.44
C GLY A 60 -3.26 5.83 5.16
N VAL A 61 -2.09 6.45 5.31
CA VAL A 61 -0.79 5.79 5.12
C VAL A 61 -0.58 4.67 6.14
N THR A 62 -0.94 4.90 7.40
CA THR A 62 -0.81 3.90 8.46
C THR A 62 -1.66 2.66 8.15
N VAL A 63 -2.87 2.85 7.61
CA VAL A 63 -3.73 1.75 7.17
C VAL A 63 -3.12 1.00 5.97
N ILE A 64 -2.43 1.68 5.06
CA ILE A 64 -1.80 1.03 3.88
C ILE A 64 -0.54 0.24 4.27
N SER A 65 0.15 0.63 5.34
CA SER A 65 1.50 0.16 5.67
C SER A 65 1.61 -1.35 5.94
N GLY A 66 0.49 -2.06 6.02
CA GLY A 66 0.42 -3.51 6.18
C GLY A 66 0.58 -3.96 7.62
N ASP A 67 0.24 -5.23 7.86
CA ASP A 67 0.32 -5.80 9.19
C ASP A 67 1.76 -6.19 9.55
N PHE A 68 2.09 -6.03 10.83
CA PHE A 68 3.35 -6.53 11.35
C PHE A 68 3.37 -8.06 11.31
N LYS A 69 4.48 -8.62 10.80
CA LYS A 69 4.74 -10.06 10.83
C LYS A 69 5.46 -10.44 12.12
N GLU A 70 5.14 -11.62 12.65
CA GLU A 70 5.82 -12.14 13.85
C GLU A 70 7.31 -12.38 13.59
N ILE A 71 8.16 -12.06 14.57
CA ILE A 71 9.62 -12.23 14.49
C ILE A 71 10.02 -13.71 14.57
N ARG A 72 9.20 -14.54 15.23
CA ARG A 72 9.50 -15.94 15.51
C ARG A 72 9.35 -16.79 14.25
N ALA A 73 10.48 -17.30 13.75
CA ALA A 73 10.49 -18.16 12.57
C ALA A 73 9.74 -19.49 12.76
N VAL A 74 9.68 -20.02 13.98
CA VAL A 74 8.98 -21.30 14.23
C VAL A 74 7.48 -21.22 13.94
N THR A 75 6.82 -20.07 14.19
CA THR A 75 5.39 -19.90 13.90
C THR A 75 5.06 -19.98 12.41
N GLU A 76 5.97 -19.51 11.55
CA GLU A 76 5.83 -19.64 10.10
C GLU A 76 6.10 -21.07 9.62
N LEU A 77 7.02 -21.78 10.29
CA LEU A 77 7.39 -23.16 9.99
C LEU A 77 6.37 -24.19 10.50
N GLU A 78 5.62 -23.90 11.58
CA GLU A 78 4.57 -24.78 12.10
C GLU A 78 3.45 -25.02 11.08
N ASN A 79 3.16 -24.04 10.22
CA ASN A 79 2.16 -24.15 9.17
C ASN A 79 2.68 -24.83 7.88
N LYS A 80 3.97 -25.19 7.84
CA LYS A 80 4.58 -25.89 6.69
C LYS A 80 4.56 -27.40 6.90
N SER A 81 3.90 -28.12 5.99
CA SER A 81 3.93 -29.59 5.97
C SER A 81 5.30 -30.13 5.57
N TYR A 82 5.65 -31.30 6.10
CA TYR A 82 6.87 -32.04 5.77
C TYR A 82 7.00 -32.32 4.26
N GLU A 83 5.89 -32.58 3.57
CA GLU A 83 5.86 -32.80 2.12
C GLU A 83 6.43 -31.60 1.34
N VAL A 84 6.15 -30.39 1.81
CA VAL A 84 6.63 -29.14 1.19
C VAL A 84 8.12 -28.94 1.48
N PHE A 85 8.61 -29.39 2.64
CA PHE A 85 10.01 -29.29 3.02
C PHE A 85 10.89 -30.36 2.35
N GLY A 86 10.38 -31.58 2.22
CA GLY A 86 11.05 -32.71 1.58
C GLY A 86 11.18 -32.56 0.06
N ASN A 87 10.34 -31.70 -0.54
CA ASN A 87 10.42 -31.34 -1.94
C ASN A 87 11.72 -30.55 -2.25
N ARG A 88 12.64 -31.15 -3.02
CA ARG A 88 13.93 -30.53 -3.41
C ARG A 88 13.97 -30.26 -4.93
N PRO A 89 13.61 -29.05 -5.38
CA PRO A 89 13.49 -28.75 -6.82
C PRO A 89 14.78 -28.96 -7.61
N SER A 90 15.94 -28.71 -7.00
CA SER A 90 17.25 -28.92 -7.62
C SER A 90 17.57 -30.38 -7.91
N PHE A 91 16.83 -31.32 -7.33
CA PHE A 91 17.07 -32.77 -7.44
C PHE A 91 15.88 -33.51 -8.07
N TYR A 92 15.05 -32.82 -8.86
CA TYR A 92 13.94 -33.47 -9.53
C TYR A 92 14.40 -34.47 -10.59
N ALA A 93 13.98 -35.72 -10.40
CA ALA A 93 14.04 -36.76 -11.40
C ALA A 93 12.67 -36.90 -12.08
N PHE A 94 12.62 -36.71 -13.40
CA PHE A 94 11.39 -36.82 -14.18
C PHE A 94 11.07 -38.26 -14.64
N SER A 95 11.78 -39.24 -14.09
CA SER A 95 11.57 -40.67 -14.29
C SER A 95 10.66 -41.25 -13.20
N HIS A 96 9.40 -40.80 -13.16
CA HIS A 96 8.40 -41.25 -12.19
C HIS A 96 7.13 -41.76 -12.91
N ARG A 97 6.27 -42.47 -12.18
CA ARG A 97 5.05 -43.11 -12.73
C ARG A 97 4.08 -42.12 -13.39
N GLY A 98 4.11 -40.85 -12.97
CA GLY A 98 3.35 -39.76 -13.59
C GLY A 98 3.64 -39.55 -15.07
N ARG A 99 4.82 -39.96 -15.56
CA ARG A 99 5.15 -39.96 -17.00
C ARG A 99 4.22 -40.87 -17.82
N VAL A 100 3.80 -42.02 -17.30
CA VAL A 100 2.92 -42.96 -18.02
C VAL A 100 1.45 -42.64 -17.79
N LEU A 101 1.13 -42.11 -16.60
CA LEU A 101 -0.25 -41.83 -16.20
C LEU A 101 -0.79 -40.50 -16.73
N SER A 102 0.06 -39.60 -17.21
CA SER A 102 -0.38 -38.32 -17.75
C SER A 102 -0.68 -38.41 -19.25
N SER A 103 -1.86 -37.91 -19.63
CA SER A 103 -2.33 -37.87 -21.02
C SER A 103 -1.40 -37.09 -21.96
N VAL A 104 -0.68 -36.09 -21.42
CA VAL A 104 0.29 -35.26 -22.14
C VAL A 104 1.46 -36.08 -22.70
N TYR A 105 2.01 -37.00 -21.91
CA TYR A 105 3.09 -37.88 -22.37
C TYR A 105 2.57 -39.07 -23.18
N SER A 106 1.32 -39.51 -22.94
CA SER A 106 0.70 -40.61 -23.69
C SER A 106 0.38 -40.26 -25.15
N GLN A 107 0.17 -38.98 -25.49
CA GLN A 107 -0.14 -38.55 -26.86
C GLN A 107 1.09 -38.11 -27.67
N GLY A 108 2.30 -38.25 -27.13
CA GLY A 108 3.55 -37.96 -27.86
C GLY A 108 3.70 -36.50 -28.30
N ASN A 109 3.03 -35.55 -27.63
CA ASN A 109 2.98 -34.14 -28.05
C ASN A 109 4.11 -33.28 -27.44
N LEU A 110 5.32 -33.82 -27.44
CA LEU A 110 6.59 -33.13 -27.17
C LEU A 110 7.62 -33.53 -28.22
#